data_AF-A0A0C9UQU1-F1
#
_entry.id   AF-A0A0C9UQU1-F1
#
_cell.length_a   1.000
_cell.length_b   1.000
_cell.length_c   1.000
_cell.angle_alpha   90.00
_cell.angle_beta   90.00
_cell.angle_gamma   90.00
#
_symmetry.space_group_name_H-M   'P 1'
#
loop_
_entity.id
_entity.type
_entity.pdbx_description
1 polymer ?
#
loop_
_entity_poly.entity_id
_entity_poly.type
_entity_poly.pdbx_seq_one_letter_code
_entity_poly.pdbx_strand_id
1 'polypeptide(L)'
;MEDDSETFNSAEDVRLDIDDLDTEDSDRDSLCCMTHCLAEQADFQNEKPLLQIEIEKAAHICLFLPKFHCELNPIEQYWGYGTV
;
A
#
# COMPACT_ATOMS: atom_id res chain seq x y z
N MET A 1 -7.20 -4.46 59.27
CA MET A 1 -7.43 -4.87 57.89
C MET A 1 -7.23 -3.60 57.10
N GLU A 2 -6.04 -3.49 56.54
CA GLU A 2 -5.61 -2.36 55.70
C GLU A 2 -6.48 -2.35 54.44
N ASP A 3 -6.89 -1.17 54.00
CA ASP A 3 -7.01 -0.92 52.57
C ASP A 3 -6.53 0.50 52.30
N ASP A 4 -5.57 0.57 51.41
CA ASP A 4 -4.64 1.65 51.16
C ASP A 4 -5.03 2.44 49.92
N SER A 5 -4.45 3.63 49.86
CA SER A 5 -4.20 4.45 48.67
C SER A 5 -5.33 5.37 48.18
N GLU A 6 -5.36 6.54 48.81
CA GLU A 6 -5.28 7.80 48.07
C GLU A 6 -4.23 7.64 46.95
N THR A 7 -4.39 8.11 45.71
CA THR A 7 -4.45 9.52 45.39
C THR A 7 -4.78 9.65 43.90
N PHE A 8 -5.88 10.33 43.60
CA PHE A 8 -6.08 11.00 42.32
C PHE A 8 -5.07 12.14 42.24
N ASN A 9 -4.21 12.17 41.22
CA ASN A 9 -3.79 13.46 40.69
C ASN A 9 -3.43 13.42 39.20
N SER A 10 -3.90 14.50 38.58
CA SER A 10 -3.92 14.86 37.18
C SER A 10 -2.54 15.23 36.64
N ALA A 11 -2.38 15.03 35.32
CA ALA A 11 -1.37 15.57 34.41
C ALA A 11 0.03 14.95 34.49
N GLU A 12 0.38 14.15 33.47
CA GLU A 12 1.54 14.32 32.54
C GLU A 12 1.19 13.48 31.28
N ASP A 13 0.50 14.04 30.28
CA ASP A 13 1.09 14.54 29.02
C ASP A 13 2.45 13.92 28.68
N VAL A 14 2.50 12.60 28.49
CA VAL A 14 3.65 11.97 27.81
C VAL A 14 3.55 12.33 26.33
N ARG A 15 4.06 13.51 25.98
CA ARG A 15 4.59 13.78 24.65
C ARG A 15 5.67 12.73 24.40
N LEU A 16 5.31 11.68 23.67
CA LEU A 16 6.30 10.79 23.10
C LEU A 16 7.07 11.62 22.07
N ASP A 17 8.27 12.05 22.44
CA ASP A 17 9.20 12.70 21.52
C ASP A 17 9.48 11.72 20.37
N ILE A 18 9.03 12.13 19.18
CA ILE A 18 8.98 11.34 17.93
C ILE A 18 10.39 10.95 17.43
N ASP A 19 11.45 11.52 17.99
CA ASP A 19 12.79 11.51 17.42
C ASP A 19 13.70 10.35 17.87
N ASP A 20 13.24 9.42 18.74
CA ASP A 20 14.12 8.38 19.33
C ASP A 20 13.64 6.91 19.17
N LEU A 21 12.70 6.64 18.26
CA LEU A 21 12.32 5.26 17.92
C LEU A 21 12.93 4.83 16.58
N ASP A 22 14.19 4.41 16.65
CA ASP A 22 14.89 3.58 15.65
C ASP A 22 14.29 2.15 15.61
N THR A 23 12.97 2.07 15.43
CA THR A 23 12.28 0.81 15.15
C THR A 23 12.06 0.74 13.66
N GLU A 24 12.63 -0.28 13.02
CA GLU A 24 12.41 -0.64 11.62
C GLU A 24 10.92 -0.93 11.38
N ASP A 25 10.10 0.11 11.26
CA ASP A 25 8.65 0.00 11.15
C ASP A 25 8.23 -0.18 9.70
N SER A 26 8.41 -1.40 9.20
CA SER A 26 7.67 -1.88 8.03
C SER A 26 6.15 -1.96 8.29
N ASP A 27 5.72 -2.01 9.56
CA ASP A 27 4.33 -2.27 9.94
C ASP A 27 3.47 -1.01 10.08
N ARG A 28 4.06 0.19 10.25
CA ARG A 28 3.28 1.44 10.40
C ARG A 28 2.63 1.91 9.09
N ASP A 29 3.09 1.45 7.93
CA ASP A 29 2.53 1.83 6.62
C ASP A 29 1.21 1.09 6.29
N SER A 30 1.03 -0.11 6.83
CA SER A 30 -0.17 -0.95 6.63
C SER A 30 -1.48 -0.29 7.09
N LEU A 31 -1.40 0.63 8.07
CA LEU A 31 -2.52 1.32 8.68
C LEU A 31 -2.73 2.75 8.18
N CYS A 32 -1.94 3.23 7.21
CA CYS A 32 -1.98 4.66 6.84
C CYS A 32 -3.31 5.09 6.21
N CYS A 33 -4.04 4.17 5.57
CA CYS A 33 -5.38 4.41 5.04
C CYS A 33 -6.15 3.11 4.78
N MET A 34 -7.49 3.18 4.78
CA MET A 34 -8.38 2.04 4.46
C MET A 34 -8.01 1.36 3.13
N THR A 35 -7.56 2.15 2.15
CA THR A 35 -7.13 1.62 0.85
C THR A 35 -5.91 0.71 0.96
N HIS A 36 -4.93 1.09 1.79
CA HIS A 36 -3.74 0.25 2.03
C HIS A 36 -4.14 -1.01 2.80
N CYS A 37 -4.93 -0.87 3.88
CA CYS A 37 -5.41 -2.00 4.66
C CYS A 37 -6.17 -3.04 3.81
N LEU A 38 -7.00 -2.57 2.86
CA LEU A 38 -7.75 -3.44 1.94
C LEU A 38 -6.84 -4.06 0.88
N ALA A 39 -5.88 -3.32 0.34
CA ALA A 39 -4.94 -3.85 -0.66
C ALA A 39 -4.07 -4.99 -0.10
N GLU A 40 -3.79 -4.97 1.21
CA GLU A 40 -3.03 -6.02 1.88
C GLU A 40 -3.85 -7.27 2.23
N GLN A 41 -5.18 -7.23 2.15
CA GLN A 41 -5.99 -8.41 2.44
C GLN A 41 -5.75 -9.52 1.41
N ALA A 42 -5.75 -10.76 1.88
CA ALA A 42 -5.38 -11.93 1.08
C ALA A 42 -6.34 -12.19 -0.09
N ASP A 43 -7.62 -11.86 0.04
CA ASP A 43 -8.59 -11.95 -1.04
C ASP A 43 -8.28 -10.97 -2.17
N PHE A 44 -7.90 -9.73 -1.86
CA PHE A 44 -7.51 -8.75 -2.87
C PHE A 44 -6.16 -9.08 -3.52
N GLN A 45 -5.18 -9.56 -2.77
CA GLN A 45 -3.87 -9.93 -3.35
C GLN A 45 -3.93 -11.14 -4.28
N ASN A 46 -4.82 -12.11 -3.98
CA ASN A 46 -4.92 -13.36 -4.75
C ASN A 46 -5.95 -13.29 -5.88
N GLU A 47 -6.80 -12.26 -5.93
CA GLU A 47 -7.81 -12.12 -6.96
C GLU A 47 -7.22 -11.50 -8.24
N LYS A 48 -7.52 -12.12 -9.39
CA LYS A 48 -7.13 -11.55 -10.68
C LYS A 48 -8.04 -10.39 -11.05
N PRO A 49 -7.52 -9.28 -11.61
CA PRO A 49 -8.36 -8.19 -12.10
C PRO A 49 -9.26 -8.68 -13.23
N LEU A 50 -10.52 -8.20 -13.26
CA LEU A 50 -11.52 -8.61 -14.24
C LEU A 50 -11.02 -8.48 -15.69
N LEU A 51 -10.28 -7.42 -16.00
CA LEU A 51 -9.69 -7.22 -17.33
C LEU A 51 -8.73 -8.34 -17.73
N GLN A 52 -7.88 -8.80 -16.80
CA GLN A 52 -6.98 -9.93 -17.06
C GLN A 52 -7.78 -11.20 -17.33
N ILE A 53 -8.84 -11.44 -16.56
CA ILE A 53 -9.72 -12.61 -16.74
C ILE A 53 -10.35 -12.60 -18.14
N GLU A 54 -10.90 -11.48 -18.59
CA GLU A 54 -11.52 -11.39 -19.92
C GLU A 54 -10.52 -11.52 -21.08
N ILE A 55 -9.31 -10.99 -20.92
CA ILE A 55 -8.22 -11.13 -21.91
C ILE A 55 -7.76 -12.60 -21.99
N GLU A 56 -7.54 -13.24 -20.84
CA GLU A 56 -7.12 -14.66 -20.78
C GLU A 56 -8.22 -15.59 -21.32
N LYS A 57 -9.51 -15.29 -21.06
CA LYS A 57 -10.66 -16.01 -21.64
C LYS A 57 -10.67 -15.96 -23.17
N ALA A 58 -10.19 -14.86 -23.76
CA ALA A 58 -10.03 -14.72 -25.21
C ALA A 58 -8.73 -15.37 -25.74
N ALA A 59 -8.00 -16.13 -24.91
CA ALA A 59 -6.70 -16.74 -25.22
C ALA A 59 -5.61 -15.71 -25.58
N HIS A 60 -5.69 -14.50 -25.03
CA HIS A 60 -4.68 -13.46 -25.18
C HIS A 60 -3.81 -13.33 -23.92
N ILE A 61 -2.62 -12.73 -24.08
CA ILE A 61 -1.68 -12.47 -22.98
C ILE A 61 -1.94 -11.06 -22.45
N CYS A 62 -2.19 -10.93 -21.15
CA CYS A 62 -2.31 -9.65 -20.46
C CYS A 62 -0.94 -9.23 -19.91
N LEU A 63 -0.36 -8.14 -20.44
CA LEU A 63 0.92 -7.60 -19.99
C LEU A 63 0.69 -6.37 -19.09
N PHE A 64 1.21 -6.41 -17.86
CA PHE A 64 1.24 -5.26 -16.95
C PHE A 64 2.58 -4.55 -17.05
N LEU A 65 2.57 -3.31 -17.53
CA LEU A 65 3.78 -2.49 -17.67
C LEU A 65 4.00 -1.63 -16.42
N PRO A 66 5.27 -1.35 -16.04
CA PRO A 66 5.58 -0.40 -14.98
C PRO A 66 4.98 0.98 -15.25
N LYS A 67 4.47 1.64 -14.21
CA LYS A 67 3.96 3.01 -14.31
C LYS A 67 5.10 3.97 -14.66
N PHE A 68 4.83 4.94 -15.55
CA PHE A 68 5.75 6.01 -15.94
C PHE A 68 7.00 5.57 -16.72
N HIS A 69 6.98 4.37 -17.30
CA HIS A 69 8.03 3.86 -18.18
C HIS A 69 7.49 3.70 -19.61
N CYS A 70 7.24 4.81 -20.30
CA CYS A 70 6.66 4.80 -21.65
C CYS A 70 7.60 4.16 -22.70
N GLU A 71 8.91 4.16 -22.44
CA GLU A 71 9.92 3.49 -23.26
C GLU A 71 9.73 1.97 -23.36
N LEU A 72 9.03 1.37 -22.38
CA LEU A 72 8.72 -0.05 -22.34
C LEU A 72 7.40 -0.39 -23.04
N ASN A 73 6.61 0.61 -23.44
CA ASN A 73 5.32 0.41 -24.09
C ASN A 73 5.49 0.38 -25.63
N PRO A 74 5.32 -0.78 -26.31
CA PRO A 74 5.59 -0.90 -27.74
C PRO A 74 4.74 0.04 -28.62
N ILE A 75 3.54 0.41 -28.18
CA ILE A 75 2.64 1.28 -28.95
C ILE A 75 3.17 2.72 -29.03
N GLU A 76 3.87 3.20 -27.98
CA GLU A 76 4.46 4.52 -27.94
C GLU A 76 5.63 4.63 -28.93
N GLN A 77 6.43 3.56 -29.05
CA GLN A 77 7.51 3.49 -30.04
C GLN A 77 6.95 3.57 -31.47
N TYR A 78 5.85 2.86 -31.75
CA TYR A 78 5.20 2.87 -33.05
C TYR A 78 4.64 4.26 -33.41
N TRP A 79 3.94 4.92 -32.47
CA TRP A 79 3.41 6.26 -32.70
C TRP A 79 4.50 7.34 -32.81
N GLY A 80 5.56 7.26 -32.01
CA GLY A 80 6.71 8.16 -32.10
C GLY A 80 7.43 8.05 -33.44
N TYR A 81 7.56 6.84 -33.98
CA TYR A 81 8.17 6.62 -35.30
C TYR A 81 7.35 7.23 -36.45
N GLY A 82 6.02 7.23 -36.36
CA GLY A 82 5.15 7.81 -37.40
C GLY A 82 5.16 9.34 -37.49
N THR A 83 5.87 10.03 -36.59
CA THR A 83 5.91 11.49 -36.49
C THR A 83 7.24 12.11 -36.99
N VAL A 84 8.17 11.28 -37.50
CA VAL A 84 9.38 11.73 -38.23
C VAL A 84 9.22 11.66 -39.73
#